data_AF-A0A5C9EX22-F1
#
_entry.id   AF-A0A5C9EX22-F1
#
_cell.length_a   1.000
_cell.length_b   1.000
_cell.length_c   1.000
_cell.angle_alpha   90.00
_cell.angle_beta   90.00
_cell.angle_gamma   90.00
#
_symmetry.space_group_name_H-M   'P 1'
#
loop_
_entity.id
_entity.type
_entity.pdbx_description
1 polymer ?
#
loop_
_entity_poly.entity_id
_entity_poly.type
_entity_poly.pdbx_seq_one_letter_code
_entity_poly.pdbx_strand_id
1 'polypeptide(L)'
;MGKIDFALNKYTEASHIKEKIGDLSGQATSLNNLAILYRQRKNYQKASGTINNSLAITERIGEKKYLAVRYGNQASIYEAMGNFEEVLQGYKKALMIEESQQNLQGVAQQYINIGGIQGDLGNYEKKIENYSKALTILEKLDIKTDIANALNNLGIAYYKHKKNHAKAIELLQKALTIFKELNHPQMIFNVSKTLDYIRKEFEFS
;
A
#
# COMPACT_ATOMS: atom_id res chain seq x y z
N MET A 1 0.90 -13.52 27.82
CA MET A 1 1.45 -12.36 27.09
C MET A 1 0.99 -12.47 25.64
N GLY A 2 0.35 -11.45 25.05
CA GLY A 2 -0.15 -11.53 23.67
C GLY A 2 1.00 -11.60 22.65
N LYS A 3 0.79 -12.18 21.47
CA LYS A 3 1.81 -12.27 20.40
C LYS A 3 2.43 -10.90 20.07
N ILE A 4 1.63 -9.84 20.10
CA ILE A 4 2.08 -8.46 19.86
C ILE A 4 2.96 -7.94 21.01
N ASP A 5 2.64 -8.27 22.28
CA ASP A 5 3.45 -7.83 23.43
C ASP A 5 4.82 -8.50 23.43
N PHE A 6 4.85 -9.79 23.08
CA PHE A 6 6.10 -10.52 22.92
C PHE A 6 6.96 -9.89 21.80
N ALA A 7 6.36 -9.60 20.64
CA ALA A 7 7.07 -8.96 19.54
C ALA A 7 7.59 -7.55 19.91
N LEU A 8 6.78 -6.75 20.62
CA LEU A 8 7.19 -5.43 21.12
C LEU A 8 8.42 -5.52 22.02
N ASN A 9 8.43 -6.46 22.98
CA ASN A 9 9.60 -6.67 23.83
C ASN A 9 10.84 -7.07 23.00
N LYS A 10 10.69 -8.03 22.09
CA LYS A 10 11.83 -8.51 21.28
C LYS A 10 12.41 -7.43 20.37
N TYR A 11 11.58 -6.63 19.69
CA TYR A 11 12.10 -5.55 18.87
C TYR A 11 12.66 -4.38 19.70
N THR A 12 12.15 -4.15 20.91
CA THR A 12 12.71 -3.14 21.84
C THR A 12 14.11 -3.55 22.30
N GLU A 13 14.25 -4.79 22.80
CA GLU A 13 15.54 -5.39 23.18
C GLU A 13 16.53 -5.32 22.00
N ALA A 14 16.10 -5.79 20.82
CA ALA A 14 16.94 -5.80 19.63
C ALA A 14 17.36 -4.39 19.20
N SER A 15 16.47 -3.39 19.26
CA SER A 15 16.80 -2.00 18.93
C SER A 15 17.91 -1.47 19.86
N HIS A 16 17.80 -1.73 21.16
CA HIS A 16 18.76 -1.24 22.14
C HIS A 16 20.13 -1.94 22.06
N ILE A 17 20.14 -3.25 21.78
CA ILE A 17 21.39 -3.99 21.54
C ILE A 17 22.11 -3.43 20.31
N LYS A 18 21.38 -3.26 19.21
CA LYS A 18 21.93 -2.78 17.94
C LYS A 18 22.48 -1.36 18.04
N GLU A 19 21.79 -0.50 18.78
CA GLU A 19 22.29 0.82 19.15
C GLU A 19 23.64 0.73 19.89
N LYS A 20 23.74 -0.12 20.93
CA LYS A 20 24.97 -0.28 21.73
C LYS A 20 26.16 -0.80 20.93
N ILE A 21 25.92 -1.68 19.97
CA ILE A 21 26.99 -2.23 19.11
C ILE A 21 27.27 -1.38 17.87
N GLY A 22 26.57 -0.25 17.70
CA GLY A 22 26.74 0.65 16.54
C GLY A 22 26.09 0.16 15.24
N ASP A 23 25.24 -0.87 15.28
CA ASP A 23 24.46 -1.34 14.13
C ASP A 23 23.25 -0.43 13.87
N LEU A 24 23.52 0.72 13.25
CA LEU A 24 22.50 1.72 12.93
C LEU A 24 21.46 1.19 11.92
N SER A 25 21.88 0.38 10.94
CA SER A 25 20.98 -0.19 9.92
C SER A 25 19.97 -1.15 10.55
N GLY A 26 20.47 -2.05 11.41
CA GLY A 26 19.62 -2.96 12.13
C GLY A 26 18.76 -2.25 13.19
N GLN A 27 19.26 -1.19 13.84
CA GLN A 27 18.48 -0.36 14.77
C GLN A 27 17.30 0.27 14.05
N ALA A 28 17.53 0.91 12.90
CA ALA A 28 16.47 1.49 12.07
C ALA A 28 15.43 0.44 11.67
N THR A 29 15.85 -0.78 11.36
CA THR A 29 14.94 -1.90 11.03
C THR A 29 14.09 -2.32 12.23
N SER A 30 14.68 -2.45 13.42
CA SER A 30 13.93 -2.76 14.65
C SER A 30 12.90 -1.67 14.97
N LEU A 31 13.27 -0.39 14.81
CA LEU A 31 12.38 0.75 15.03
C LEU A 31 11.20 0.77 14.03
N ASN A 32 11.45 0.49 12.74
CA ASN A 32 10.37 0.36 11.76
C ASN A 32 9.34 -0.69 12.18
N ASN A 33 9.80 -1.86 12.64
CA ASN A 33 8.91 -2.93 13.06
C ASN A 33 8.16 -2.58 14.36
N LEU A 34 8.82 -1.90 15.31
CA LEU A 34 8.15 -1.36 16.50
C LEU A 34 7.04 -0.38 16.15
N ALA A 35 7.27 0.51 15.18
CA ALA A 35 6.26 1.46 14.74
C ALA A 35 5.00 0.76 14.19
N ILE A 36 5.17 -0.28 13.38
CA ILE A 36 4.06 -1.09 12.87
C ILE A 36 3.29 -1.76 14.02
N LEU A 37 4.00 -2.33 15.01
CA LEU A 37 3.38 -2.96 16.17
C LEU A 37 2.63 -1.96 17.06
N TYR A 38 3.18 -0.75 17.25
CA TYR A 38 2.48 0.32 17.96
C TYR A 38 1.22 0.76 17.22
N ARG A 39 1.25 0.84 15.88
CA ARG A 39 0.05 1.09 15.06
C ARG A 39 -1.01 0.01 15.25
N GLN A 40 -0.62 -1.28 15.26
CA GLN A 40 -1.54 -2.39 15.52
C GLN A 40 -2.18 -2.31 16.91
N ARG A 41 -1.46 -1.75 17.90
CA ARG A 41 -1.98 -1.46 19.24
C ARG A 41 -2.78 -0.16 19.32
N LYS A 42 -3.00 0.53 18.19
CA LYS A 42 -3.62 1.85 18.12
C LYS A 42 -2.87 2.93 18.94
N ASN A 43 -1.60 2.70 19.26
CA ASN A 43 -0.74 3.68 19.92
C ASN A 43 -0.04 4.52 18.85
N TYR A 44 -0.81 5.38 18.19
CA TYR A 44 -0.35 6.09 16.99
C TYR A 44 0.73 7.13 17.29
N GLN A 45 0.71 7.75 18.47
CA GLN A 45 1.74 8.70 18.90
C GLN A 45 3.10 8.01 19.02
N LYS A 46 3.16 6.84 19.70
CA LYS A 46 4.41 6.06 19.75
C LYS A 46 4.81 5.54 18.37
N ALA A 47 3.85 5.08 17.56
CA ALA A 47 4.12 4.63 16.20
C ALA A 47 4.79 5.72 15.36
N SER A 48 4.22 6.93 15.35
CA SER A 48 4.73 8.10 14.62
C SER A 48 6.15 8.49 15.07
N GLY A 49 6.38 8.61 16.38
CA GLY A 49 7.72 8.91 16.90
C GLY A 49 8.75 7.83 16.54
N THR A 50 8.35 6.55 16.61
CA THR A 50 9.25 5.42 16.34
C THR A 50 9.60 5.31 14.86
N ILE A 51 8.63 5.53 13.94
CA ILE A 51 8.91 5.51 12.50
C ILE A 51 9.78 6.71 12.08
N ASN A 52 9.58 7.88 12.69
CA ASN A 52 10.42 9.06 12.43
C ASN A 52 11.87 8.83 12.85
N ASN A 53 12.10 8.17 13.99
CA ASN A 53 13.45 7.78 14.42
C ASN A 53 14.09 6.78 13.44
N SER A 54 13.32 5.81 12.96
CA SER A 54 13.78 4.87 11.93
C SER A 54 14.20 5.59 10.65
N LEU A 55 13.37 6.50 10.15
CA LEU A 55 13.64 7.32 8.97
C LEU A 55 14.90 8.18 9.15
N ALA A 56 15.01 8.92 10.25
CA ALA A 56 16.15 9.79 10.52
C ALA A 56 17.48 9.02 10.56
N ILE A 57 17.51 7.82 11.17
CA ILE A 57 18.70 6.97 11.15
C ILE A 57 19.03 6.53 9.72
N THR A 58 18.02 6.10 8.96
CA THR A 58 18.18 5.64 7.58
C THR A 58 18.76 6.72 6.67
N GLU A 59 18.23 7.94 6.78
CA GLU A 59 18.70 9.10 6.03
C GLU A 59 20.14 9.43 6.39
N ARG A 60 20.45 9.43 7.69
CA ARG A 60 21.81 9.70 8.20
C ARG A 60 22.85 8.70 7.67
N ILE A 61 22.50 7.42 7.56
CA ILE A 61 23.41 6.37 7.05
C ILE A 61 23.35 6.19 5.53
N GLY A 62 22.50 6.94 4.83
CA GLY A 62 22.42 6.93 3.36
C GLY A 62 21.80 5.69 2.72
N GLU A 63 21.08 4.85 3.49
CA GLU A 63 20.47 3.61 2.98
C GLU A 63 19.14 3.86 2.25
N LYS A 64 19.22 4.55 1.10
CA LYS A 64 18.04 4.97 0.32
C LYS A 64 17.09 3.84 -0.05
N LYS A 65 17.60 2.62 -0.24
CA LYS A 65 16.80 1.42 -0.57
C LYS A 65 15.73 1.08 0.47
N TYR A 66 15.89 1.51 1.71
CA TYR A 66 14.90 1.27 2.78
C TYR A 66 13.95 2.45 3.02
N LEU A 67 14.25 3.64 2.47
CA LEU A 67 13.45 4.84 2.71
C LEU A 67 12.03 4.70 2.14
N ALA A 68 11.87 4.14 0.94
CA ALA A 68 10.55 3.99 0.33
C ALA A 68 9.59 3.15 1.18
N VAL A 69 10.06 2.00 1.69
CA VAL A 69 9.27 1.13 2.58
C VAL A 69 8.95 1.85 3.91
N ARG A 70 9.93 2.54 4.50
CA ARG A 70 9.74 3.27 5.78
C ARG A 70 8.77 4.44 5.62
N TYR A 71 8.84 5.19 4.52
CA TYR A 71 7.88 6.25 4.18
C TYR A 71 6.48 5.70 3.93
N GLY A 72 6.35 4.53 3.28
CA GLY A 72 5.06 3.85 3.14
C GLY A 72 4.45 3.42 4.49
N ASN A 73 5.28 2.92 5.41
CA ASN A 73 4.83 2.58 6.77
C ASN A 73 4.43 3.83 7.58
N GLN A 74 5.16 4.94 7.45
CA GLN A 74 4.80 6.22 8.05
C GLN A 74 3.45 6.72 7.52
N ALA A 75 3.24 6.66 6.20
CA ALA A 75 1.97 7.00 5.58
C ALA A 75 0.83 6.12 6.14
N SER A 76 1.01 4.81 6.26
CA SER A 76 -0.01 3.93 6.88
C SER A 76 -0.29 4.26 8.37
N ILE A 77 0.68 4.80 9.10
CA ILE A 77 0.48 5.28 10.48
C ILE A 77 -0.37 6.56 10.47
N TYR A 78 -0.07 7.51 9.60
CA TYR A 78 -0.84 8.75 9.46
C TYR A 78 -2.25 8.52 8.95
N GLU A 79 -2.45 7.54 8.08
CA GLU A 79 -3.78 7.13 7.61
C GLU A 79 -4.62 6.64 8.78
N ALA A 80 -4.05 5.83 9.69
CA ALA A 80 -4.74 5.38 10.89
C ALA A 80 -5.04 6.50 11.90
N MET A 81 -4.40 7.67 11.75
CA MET A 81 -4.67 8.90 12.51
C MET A 81 -5.67 9.83 11.81
N GLY A 82 -6.01 9.57 10.53
CA GLY A 82 -6.85 10.46 9.70
C GLY A 82 -6.09 11.63 9.07
N ASN A 83 -4.76 11.62 9.07
CA ASN A 83 -3.90 12.69 8.59
C ASN A 83 -3.55 12.51 7.10
N PHE A 84 -4.54 12.66 6.21
CA PHE A 84 -4.43 12.27 4.81
C PHE A 84 -3.42 13.10 3.98
N GLU A 85 -3.19 14.37 4.32
CA GLU A 85 -2.18 15.22 3.69
C GLU A 85 -0.77 14.64 3.90
N GLU A 86 -0.42 14.27 5.12
CA GLU A 86 0.87 13.67 5.46
C GLU A 86 1.04 12.28 4.82
N VAL A 87 -0.05 11.52 4.70
CA VAL A 87 -0.05 10.24 3.98
C VAL A 87 0.36 10.44 2.53
N LEU A 88 -0.26 11.39 1.83
CA LEU A 88 0.07 11.69 0.44
C LEU A 88 1.51 12.19 0.27
N GLN A 89 2.02 12.99 1.20
CA GLN A 89 3.42 13.42 1.18
C GLN A 89 4.38 12.23 1.36
N GLY A 90 4.09 11.31 2.29
CA GLY A 90 4.87 10.10 2.52
C GLY A 90 4.93 9.22 1.28
N TYR A 91 3.79 8.90 0.65
CA TYR A 91 3.78 8.10 -0.57
C TYR A 91 4.43 8.80 -1.76
N LYS A 92 4.35 10.13 -1.89
CA LYS A 92 5.08 10.88 -2.94
C LYS A 92 6.59 10.82 -2.75
N LYS A 93 7.08 10.95 -1.51
CA LYS A 93 8.51 10.77 -1.22
C LYS A 93 8.98 9.36 -1.55
N ALA A 94 8.20 8.35 -1.17
CA ALA A 94 8.47 6.96 -1.52
C ALA A 94 8.51 6.77 -3.05
N LEU A 95 7.55 7.33 -3.78
CA LEU A 95 7.49 7.28 -5.25
C LEU A 95 8.76 7.84 -5.88
N MET A 96 9.19 9.04 -5.49
CA MET A 96 10.44 9.66 -5.99
C MET A 96 11.67 8.78 -5.75
N ILE A 97 11.73 8.10 -4.60
CA ILE A 97 12.83 7.20 -4.27
C ILE A 97 12.82 5.96 -5.19
N GLU A 98 11.67 5.32 -5.35
CA GLU A 98 11.52 4.14 -6.22
C GLU A 98 11.83 4.49 -7.69
N GLU A 99 11.40 5.67 -8.17
CA GLU A 99 11.74 6.19 -9.49
C GLU A 99 13.26 6.40 -9.64
N SER A 100 13.91 7.01 -8.64
CA SER A 100 15.37 7.22 -8.66
C SER A 100 16.18 5.92 -8.64
N GLN A 101 15.59 4.84 -8.14
CA GLN A 101 16.19 3.49 -8.09
C GLN A 101 15.78 2.62 -9.28
N GLN A 102 14.96 3.16 -10.20
CA GLN A 102 14.40 2.42 -11.34
C GLN A 102 13.64 1.14 -10.92
N ASN A 103 13.12 1.12 -9.68
CA ASN A 103 12.32 0.01 -9.18
C ASN A 103 10.87 0.14 -9.66
N LEU A 104 10.61 -0.33 -10.88
CA LEU A 104 9.29 -0.22 -11.51
C LEU A 104 8.17 -0.85 -10.69
N GLN A 105 8.42 -1.98 -10.01
CA GLN A 105 7.41 -2.60 -9.15
C GLN A 105 7.09 -1.70 -7.94
N GLY A 106 8.12 -1.12 -7.32
CA GLY A 106 7.98 -0.14 -6.25
C GLY A 106 7.18 1.09 -6.70
N VAL A 107 7.49 1.64 -7.88
CA VAL A 107 6.76 2.77 -8.49
C VAL A 107 5.28 2.45 -8.67
N ALA A 108 4.96 1.27 -9.23
CA ALA A 108 3.57 0.84 -9.39
C ALA A 108 2.83 0.74 -8.06
N GLN A 109 3.48 0.19 -7.03
CA GLN A 109 2.90 0.11 -5.69
C GLN A 109 2.60 1.49 -5.09
N GLN A 110 3.49 2.48 -5.28
CA GLN A 110 3.22 3.83 -4.78
C GLN A 110 2.07 4.50 -5.52
N TYR A 111 1.92 4.29 -6.82
CA TYR A 111 0.74 4.74 -7.56
C TYR A 111 -0.55 4.10 -7.01
N ILE A 112 -0.54 2.80 -6.67
CA ILE A 112 -1.70 2.16 -6.01
C ILE A 112 -1.98 2.83 -4.66
N ASN A 113 -0.97 3.04 -3.82
CA ASN A 113 -1.16 3.66 -2.51
C ASN A 113 -1.73 5.08 -2.61
N ILE A 114 -1.17 5.91 -3.51
CA ILE A 114 -1.67 7.27 -3.76
C ILE A 114 -3.10 7.23 -4.30
N GLY A 115 -3.40 6.32 -5.23
CA GLY A 115 -4.74 6.16 -5.79
C GLY A 115 -5.79 5.82 -4.74
N GLY A 116 -5.46 4.92 -3.80
CA GLY A 116 -6.32 4.56 -2.66
C GLY A 116 -6.71 5.79 -1.85
N ILE A 117 -5.71 6.54 -1.38
CA ILE A 117 -5.90 7.74 -0.55
C ILE A 117 -6.63 8.85 -1.28
N GLN A 118 -6.36 9.06 -2.57
CA GLN A 118 -7.15 10.00 -3.37
C GLN A 118 -8.62 9.59 -3.42
N GLY A 119 -8.91 8.28 -3.43
CA GLY A 119 -10.27 7.75 -3.30
C GLY A 119 -10.92 8.07 -1.96
N ASP A 120 -10.20 7.88 -0.86
CA ASP A 120 -10.71 8.17 0.49
C ASP A 120 -10.99 9.67 0.68
N LEU A 121 -10.23 10.53 0.01
CA LEU A 121 -10.44 11.97 -0.08
C LEU A 121 -11.52 12.40 -1.10
N GLY A 122 -12.16 11.45 -1.80
CA GLY A 122 -13.18 11.75 -2.81
C GLY A 122 -12.65 12.24 -4.17
N ASN A 123 -11.33 12.28 -4.37
CA ASN A 123 -10.68 12.66 -5.62
C ASN A 123 -10.63 11.48 -6.61
N TYR A 124 -11.79 11.04 -7.08
CA TYR A 124 -11.92 9.80 -7.84
C TYR A 124 -11.25 9.83 -9.23
N GLU A 125 -11.17 10.99 -9.87
CA GLU A 125 -10.38 11.19 -11.10
C GLU A 125 -8.91 10.85 -10.87
N LYS A 126 -8.33 11.40 -9.79
CA LYS A 126 -6.94 11.13 -9.43
C LYS A 126 -6.74 9.68 -9.02
N LYS A 127 -7.70 9.05 -8.32
CA LYS A 127 -7.67 7.61 -8.03
C LYS A 127 -7.53 6.78 -9.30
N ILE A 128 -8.40 7.02 -10.29
CA ILE A 128 -8.40 6.28 -11.56
C ILE A 128 -7.09 6.54 -12.33
N GLU A 129 -6.62 7.79 -12.37
CA GLU A 129 -5.35 8.14 -13.02
C GLU A 129 -4.18 7.35 -12.41
N ASN A 130 -4.04 7.36 -11.08
CA ASN A 130 -2.96 6.68 -10.40
C ASN A 130 -3.03 5.16 -10.58
N TYR A 131 -4.21 4.55 -10.43
CA TYR A 131 -4.37 3.11 -10.69
C TYR A 131 -4.08 2.73 -12.15
N SER A 132 -4.39 3.60 -13.11
CA SER A 132 -4.08 3.36 -14.53
C SER A 132 -2.58 3.43 -14.81
N LYS A 133 -1.85 4.37 -14.17
CA LYS A 133 -0.38 4.43 -14.21
C LYS A 133 0.24 3.16 -13.63
N ALA A 134 -0.25 2.70 -12.48
CA ALA A 134 0.20 1.47 -11.86
C ALA A 134 -0.01 0.27 -12.78
N LEU A 135 -1.23 0.10 -13.32
CA LEU A 135 -1.57 -1.00 -14.23
C LEU A 135 -0.63 -1.04 -15.45
N THR A 136 -0.38 0.11 -16.08
CA THR A 136 0.53 0.22 -17.24
C THR A 136 1.94 -0.28 -16.92
N ILE A 137 2.44 -0.04 -15.70
CA ILE A 137 3.76 -0.52 -15.29
C ILE A 137 3.72 -2.01 -15.00
N LEU A 138 2.69 -2.49 -14.29
CA LEU A 138 2.54 -3.89 -13.94
C LEU A 138 2.37 -4.80 -15.17
N GLU A 139 1.64 -4.34 -16.19
CA GLU A 139 1.52 -5.02 -17.48
C GLU A 139 2.88 -5.14 -18.19
N LYS A 140 3.74 -4.13 -18.12
CA LYS A 140 5.11 -4.21 -18.67
C LYS A 140 6.01 -5.19 -17.91
N LEU A 141 5.75 -5.38 -16.61
CA LEU A 141 6.50 -6.30 -15.77
C LEU A 141 5.93 -7.73 -15.77
N ASP A 142 4.77 -7.95 -16.40
CA ASP A 142 4.04 -9.22 -16.43
C ASP A 142 3.76 -9.82 -15.03
N ILE A 143 3.51 -8.97 -14.03
CA ILE A 143 3.20 -9.43 -12.67
C ILE A 143 1.69 -9.70 -12.56
N LYS A 144 1.27 -10.87 -13.04
CA LYS A 144 -0.16 -11.26 -13.17
C LYS A 144 -1.01 -10.95 -11.94
N THR A 145 -0.56 -11.32 -10.74
CA THR A 145 -1.32 -11.09 -9.50
C THR A 145 -1.59 -9.61 -9.27
N ASP A 146 -0.59 -8.76 -9.50
CA ASP A 146 -0.69 -7.31 -9.29
C ASP A 146 -1.53 -6.64 -10.39
N ILE A 147 -1.42 -7.12 -11.64
CA ILE A 147 -2.28 -6.71 -12.76
C ILE A 147 -3.75 -6.97 -12.39
N ALA A 148 -4.07 -8.18 -11.90
CA ALA A 148 -5.43 -8.55 -11.53
C ALA A 148 -5.99 -7.67 -10.39
N ASN A 149 -5.16 -7.37 -9.38
CA ASN A 149 -5.53 -6.47 -8.29
C ASN A 149 -5.78 -5.03 -8.78
N ALA A 150 -4.91 -4.51 -9.65
CA ALA A 150 -5.06 -3.17 -10.21
C ALA A 150 -6.33 -3.06 -11.08
N LEU A 151 -6.60 -4.06 -11.93
CA LEU A 151 -7.83 -4.16 -12.73
C LEU A 151 -9.08 -4.19 -11.84
N ASN A 152 -9.08 -4.99 -10.78
CA ASN A 152 -10.17 -5.03 -9.82
C ASN A 152 -10.43 -3.66 -9.17
N ASN A 153 -9.36 -2.99 -8.72
CA ASN A 153 -9.44 -1.68 -8.08
C ASN A 153 -9.95 -0.59 -9.03
N LEU A 154 -9.52 -0.61 -10.30
CA LEU A 154 -10.05 0.26 -11.35
C LEU A 154 -11.53 -0.04 -11.62
N GLY A 155 -11.89 -1.30 -11.79
CA GLY A 155 -13.28 -1.70 -12.06
C GLY A 155 -14.25 -1.20 -10.99
N ILE A 156 -13.89 -1.36 -9.72
CA ILE A 156 -14.65 -0.81 -8.59
C ILE A 156 -14.73 0.72 -8.66
N ALA A 157 -13.64 1.41 -9.02
CA ALA A 157 -13.62 2.87 -9.12
C ALA A 157 -14.52 3.38 -10.26
N TYR A 158 -14.49 2.72 -11.43
CA TYR A 158 -15.37 3.06 -12.56
C TYR A 158 -16.84 2.83 -12.23
N TYR A 159 -17.16 1.75 -11.53
CA TYR A 159 -18.52 1.48 -11.09
C TYR A 159 -19.01 2.53 -10.09
N LYS A 160 -18.32 2.68 -8.95
CA LYS A 160 -18.81 3.53 -7.84
C LYS A 160 -18.78 5.02 -8.15
N HIS A 161 -17.83 5.49 -8.96
CA HIS A 161 -17.56 6.93 -9.06
C HIS A 161 -17.78 7.50 -10.46
N LYS A 162 -17.59 6.70 -11.51
CA LYS A 162 -17.94 7.11 -12.89
C LYS A 162 -19.31 6.62 -13.33
N LYS A 163 -19.97 5.77 -12.54
CA LYS A 163 -21.21 5.06 -12.91
C LYS A 163 -21.10 4.38 -14.28
N ASN A 164 -19.89 3.99 -14.67
CA ASN A 164 -19.62 3.38 -15.96
C ASN A 164 -19.61 1.86 -15.78
N HIS A 165 -20.81 1.27 -15.81
CA HIS A 165 -21.01 -0.14 -15.57
C HIS A 165 -20.31 -1.01 -16.62
N ALA A 166 -20.38 -0.61 -17.90
CA ALA A 166 -19.73 -1.33 -19.00
C ALA A 166 -18.21 -1.44 -18.79
N LYS A 167 -17.54 -0.31 -18.47
CA LYS A 167 -16.09 -0.32 -18.23
C LYS A 167 -15.72 -1.08 -16.96
N ALA A 168 -16.53 -0.94 -15.90
CA ALA A 168 -16.32 -1.68 -14.66
C ALA A 168 -16.39 -3.20 -14.88
N ILE A 169 -17.41 -3.66 -15.61
CA ILE A 169 -17.60 -5.07 -15.96
C ILE A 169 -16.41 -5.58 -16.80
N GLU A 170 -15.97 -4.84 -17.81
CA GLU A 170 -14.81 -5.21 -18.64
C GLU A 170 -13.56 -5.43 -17.77
N LEU A 171 -13.24 -4.48 -16.89
CA LEU A 171 -12.06 -4.54 -16.03
C LEU A 171 -12.14 -5.68 -15.02
N LEU A 172 -13.29 -5.86 -14.37
CA LEU A 172 -13.50 -6.93 -13.39
C LEU A 172 -13.49 -8.32 -14.04
N GLN A 173 -13.98 -8.47 -15.28
CA GLN A 173 -13.88 -9.73 -16.02
C GLN A 173 -12.42 -10.08 -16.32
N LYS A 174 -11.61 -9.11 -16.77
CA LYS A 174 -10.16 -9.31 -16.97
C LYS A 174 -9.47 -9.73 -15.67
N ALA A 175 -9.77 -9.05 -14.56
CA ALA A 175 -9.24 -9.43 -13.24
C ALA A 175 -9.64 -10.86 -12.84
N LEU A 176 -10.92 -11.23 -13.02
CA LEU A 176 -11.44 -12.56 -12.71
C LEU A 176 -10.75 -13.66 -13.52
N THR A 177 -10.51 -13.43 -14.82
CA THR A 177 -9.79 -14.38 -15.68
C THR A 177 -8.39 -14.66 -15.12
N ILE A 178 -7.63 -13.62 -14.78
CA ILE A 178 -6.29 -13.78 -14.23
C ILE A 178 -6.33 -14.49 -12.86
N PHE A 179 -7.26 -14.12 -11.97
CA PHE A 179 -7.39 -14.81 -10.68
C PHE A 179 -7.75 -16.30 -10.81
N LYS A 180 -8.50 -16.68 -11.85
CA LYS A 180 -8.76 -18.09 -12.19
C LYS A 180 -7.50 -18.80 -12.66
N GLU A 181 -6.73 -18.19 -13.57
CA GLU A 181 -5.44 -18.75 -14.02
C GLU A 181 -4.48 -19.01 -12.86
N LEU A 182 -4.46 -18.10 -11.88
CA LEU A 182 -3.57 -18.18 -10.72
C LEU A 182 -4.11 -19.02 -9.56
N ASN A 183 -5.31 -19.61 -9.68
CA ASN A 183 -5.97 -20.35 -8.60
C ASN A 183 -6.09 -19.57 -7.27
N HIS A 184 -6.60 -18.33 -7.31
CA HIS A 184 -6.88 -17.52 -6.13
C HIS A 184 -8.37 -17.59 -5.74
N PRO A 185 -8.86 -18.65 -5.04
CA PRO A 185 -10.28 -18.90 -4.82
C PRO A 185 -11.00 -17.76 -4.09
N GLN A 186 -10.35 -17.14 -3.10
CA GLN A 186 -10.93 -16.01 -2.38
C GLN A 186 -11.14 -14.79 -3.29
N MET A 187 -10.18 -14.51 -4.18
CA MET A 187 -10.29 -13.39 -5.11
C MET A 187 -11.32 -13.66 -6.19
N ILE A 188 -11.37 -14.89 -6.72
CA ILE A 188 -12.40 -15.35 -7.65
C ILE A 188 -13.79 -15.12 -7.05
N PHE A 189 -14.00 -15.55 -5.80
CA PHE A 189 -15.27 -15.35 -5.09
C PHE A 189 -15.62 -13.87 -4.93
N ASN A 190 -14.68 -13.06 -4.44
CA ASN A 190 -14.91 -11.63 -4.21
C ASN A 190 -15.27 -10.89 -5.51
N VAL A 191 -14.49 -11.09 -6.58
CA VAL A 191 -14.69 -10.40 -7.87
C VAL A 191 -15.98 -10.88 -8.54
N SER A 192 -16.30 -12.18 -8.48
CA SER A 192 -17.55 -12.71 -9.04
C SER A 192 -18.77 -12.10 -8.35
N LYS A 193 -18.76 -11.99 -7.01
CA LYS A 193 -19.83 -11.33 -6.26
C LYS A 193 -20.01 -9.87 -6.67
N THR A 194 -18.92 -9.14 -6.86
CA THR A 194 -18.97 -7.74 -7.32
C THR A 194 -19.51 -7.64 -8.74
N LEU A 195 -19.06 -8.51 -9.66
CA LEU A 195 -19.56 -8.56 -11.03
C LEU A 195 -21.07 -8.83 -11.10
N ASP A 196 -21.55 -9.82 -10.36
CA ASP A 196 -22.97 -10.19 -10.35
C ASP A 196 -23.85 -9.06 -9.81
N TYR A 197 -23.35 -8.35 -8.79
CA TYR A 197 -24.04 -7.18 -8.26
C TYR A 197 -24.15 -6.06 -9.31
N ILE A 198 -23.05 -5.71 -9.98
CA ILE A 198 -23.04 -4.65 -11.00
C ILE A 198 -23.90 -5.02 -12.20
N ARG A 199 -23.87 -6.28 -12.65
CA ARG A 199 -24.69 -6.76 -13.77
C ARG A 199 -26.18 -6.65 -13.49
N LYS A 200 -26.61 -7.06 -12.29
CA LYS A 200 -28.00 -6.90 -11.87
C LYS A 200 -28.41 -5.43 -11.91
N GLU A 201 -27.62 -4.53 -11.34
CA GLU A 201 -27.95 -3.10 -11.39
C GLU A 201 -27.98 -2.53 -12.81
N PHE A 202 -27.09 -2.98 -13.69
CA PHE A 202 -27.04 -2.54 -15.09
C PHE A 202 -28.24 -3.01 -15.92
N GLU A 203 -28.73 -4.23 -15.69
CA GLU A 203 -29.92 -4.75 -16.36
C GLU A 203 -31.21 -4.00 -16.00
N PHE A 204 -31.21 -3.27 -14.88
CA PHE A 204 -32.34 -2.47 -14.40
C PHE A 204 -32.13 -0.94 -14.52
N SER A 205 -31.07 -0.48 -15.18
CA SER A 205 -30.73 0.95 -15.38
C SER A 205 -30.85 1.40 -16.82
#